data_AF-A0A5B8M270-F1
#
_entry.id   AF-A0A5B8M270-F1
#
_cell.length_a   1.000
_cell.length_b   1.000
_cell.length_c   1.000
_cell.angle_alpha   90.00
_cell.angle_beta   90.00
_cell.angle_gamma   90.00
#
_symmetry.space_group_name_H-M   'P 1'
#
loop_
_entity.id
_entity.type
_entity.pdbx_description
1 polymer ?
#
loop_
_entity_poly.entity_id
_entity_poly.type
_entity_poly.pdbx_seq_one_letter_code
_entity_poly.pdbx_strand_id
1 'polypeptide(L)'
;MTESEPAPDPVRVIGITVPTLFSGRVEEASALDNRVTETALTWQELGGEASFQEMSAVANRAEPGRVFTLFGRIASAGEQLGIAGTAYRDARAWVAQPSSDDRIGLPARALAEISGYYAISTGHGLVNVAARLLALETRSRAMLARSQPRSKGFPPFDERFDHWLAFNTSSVSSLEEAAEHHMEARQLAHLLRTLIDDERWAKLVDRRNVDFHRWRPQSVHGGVATSNPWTDHGDYQSLTVYDGETHQPDDHRALIAEVGAALEALEATMRAWNEIFPAAMHGVRTYVLAEAMSGIQLDRDRD
;
A
#
# COMPACT_ATOMS: atom_id res chain seq x y z
N MET A 1 27.57 -43.72 22.50
CA MET A 1 26.82 -43.07 21.41
C MET A 1 25.75 -42.22 22.08
N THR A 2 26.00 -40.92 22.20
CA THR A 2 25.00 -39.95 22.64
C THR A 2 24.18 -39.58 21.41
N GLU A 3 22.91 -39.96 21.41
CA GLU A 3 21.94 -39.49 20.42
C GLU A 3 21.85 -37.96 20.54
N SER A 4 22.24 -37.24 19.49
CA SER A 4 22.03 -35.80 19.43
C SER A 4 20.53 -35.56 19.26
N GLU A 5 19.93 -34.79 20.15
CA GLU A 5 18.58 -34.28 19.96
C GLU A 5 18.46 -33.65 18.55
N PRO A 6 17.39 -33.92 17.80
CA PRO A 6 17.14 -33.25 16.53
C PRO A 6 17.05 -31.75 16.80
N ALA A 7 17.77 -30.96 15.99
CA ALA A 7 17.67 -29.51 16.05
C ALA A 7 16.19 -29.11 15.95
N PRO A 8 15.70 -28.18 16.78
CA PRO A 8 14.33 -27.70 16.68
C PRO A 8 14.10 -27.21 15.25
N ASP A 9 12.98 -27.64 14.65
CA ASP A 9 12.56 -27.14 13.35
C ASP A 9 12.63 -25.61 13.37
N PRO A 10 13.25 -24.98 12.34
CA PRO A 10 13.34 -23.53 12.31
C PRO A 10 11.92 -22.98 12.39
N VAL A 11 11.66 -22.17 13.42
CA VAL A 11 10.36 -21.49 13.60
C VAL A 11 10.10 -20.71 12.32
N ARG A 12 9.15 -21.18 11.51
CA ARG A 12 8.75 -20.49 10.29
C ARG A 12 7.98 -19.25 10.73
N VAL A 13 8.64 -18.10 10.67
CA VAL A 13 7.99 -16.80 10.88
C VAL A 13 7.15 -16.52 9.64
N ILE A 14 5.82 -16.61 9.78
CA ILE A 14 4.86 -16.44 8.68
C ILE A 14 4.33 -14.99 8.62
N GLY A 15 4.44 -14.24 9.72
CA GLY A 15 4.12 -12.82 9.80
C GLY A 15 4.80 -12.16 11.00
N ILE A 16 5.03 -10.85 10.91
CA ILE A 16 5.67 -10.03 11.93
C ILE A 16 4.70 -8.94 12.35
N THR A 17 4.49 -8.82 13.66
CA THR A 17 3.91 -7.64 14.28
C THR A 17 5.05 -6.86 14.93
N VAL A 18 5.22 -5.60 14.54
CA VAL A 18 6.22 -4.73 15.17
C VAL A 18 5.72 -4.37 16.58
N PRO A 19 6.51 -4.63 17.64
CA PRO A 19 6.10 -4.28 18.98
C PRO A 19 5.98 -2.76 19.12
N THR A 20 4.98 -2.32 19.87
CA THR A 20 4.74 -0.91 20.22
C THR A 20 5.89 -0.37 21.09
N LEU A 21 6.23 0.91 20.95
CA LEU A 21 7.15 1.60 21.87
C LEU A 21 6.67 1.59 23.33
N PHE A 22 5.37 1.34 23.53
CA PHE A 22 4.72 1.22 24.84
C PHE A 22 4.53 -0.23 25.31
N SER A 23 5.24 -1.19 24.70
CA SER A 23 5.16 -2.59 25.10
C SER A 23 5.47 -2.76 26.59
N GLY A 24 4.54 -3.33 27.36
CA GLY A 24 4.65 -3.46 28.81
C GLY A 24 3.82 -2.45 29.62
N ARG A 25 3.17 -1.48 28.97
CA ARG A 25 2.07 -0.71 29.56
C ARG A 25 0.73 -1.33 29.16
N VAL A 26 -0.23 -1.36 30.09
CA VAL A 26 -1.60 -1.86 29.85
C VAL A 26 -2.39 -0.78 29.11
N GLU A 27 -2.01 -0.49 27.86
CA GLU A 27 -2.92 0.21 26.96
C GLU A 27 -3.70 -0.82 26.16
N GLU A 28 -5.01 -0.86 26.39
CA GLU A 28 -5.90 -1.74 25.64
C GLU A 28 -5.86 -1.37 24.16
N ALA A 29 -5.62 -2.37 23.32
CA ALA A 29 -5.76 -2.23 21.89
C ALA A 29 -7.22 -1.91 21.56
N SER A 30 -7.45 -0.85 20.79
CA SER A 30 -8.77 -0.50 20.30
C SER A 30 -9.25 -1.51 19.25
N ALA A 31 -10.56 -1.50 18.95
CA ALA A 31 -11.12 -2.35 17.91
C ALA A 31 -10.42 -2.15 16.54
N LEU A 32 -10.04 -0.91 16.20
CA LEU A 32 -9.30 -0.63 14.97
C LEU A 32 -7.90 -1.25 14.99
N ASP A 33 -7.18 -1.18 16.12
CA ASP A 33 -5.83 -1.78 16.22
C ASP A 33 -5.87 -3.29 15.96
N ASN A 34 -6.87 -3.96 16.54
CA ASN A 34 -7.05 -5.40 16.37
C ASN A 34 -7.34 -5.74 14.90
N ARG A 35 -8.25 -5.02 14.25
CA ARG A 35 -8.58 -5.25 12.82
C ARG A 35 -7.41 -4.97 11.89
N VAL A 36 -6.67 -3.89 12.12
CA VAL A 36 -5.47 -3.55 11.32
C VAL A 36 -4.40 -4.63 11.49
N THR A 37 -4.17 -5.08 12.72
CA THR A 37 -3.19 -6.15 13.02
C THR A 37 -3.60 -7.46 12.37
N GLU A 38 -4.86 -7.87 12.52
CA GLU A 38 -5.40 -9.09 11.92
C GLU A 38 -5.28 -9.06 10.39
N THR A 39 -5.73 -7.97 9.75
CA THR A 39 -5.61 -7.80 8.30
C THR A 39 -4.16 -7.82 7.83
N ALA A 40 -3.26 -7.14 8.55
CA ALA A 40 -1.83 -7.13 8.24
C ALA A 40 -1.21 -8.54 8.31
N LEU A 41 -1.57 -9.33 9.34
CA LEU A 41 -1.09 -10.70 9.51
C LEU A 41 -1.64 -11.63 8.42
N THR A 42 -2.94 -11.55 8.11
CA THR A 42 -3.52 -12.35 7.02
C THR A 42 -2.83 -12.08 5.68
N TRP A 43 -2.53 -10.81 5.36
CA TRP A 43 -1.79 -10.47 4.14
C TRP A 43 -0.35 -11.01 4.15
N GLN A 44 0.34 -10.96 5.29
CA GLN A 44 1.68 -11.55 5.43
C GLN A 44 1.65 -13.08 5.28
N GLU A 45 0.66 -13.74 5.86
CA GLU A 45 0.48 -15.19 5.81
C GLU A 45 0.29 -15.72 4.39
N LEU A 46 -0.41 -14.98 3.53
CA LEU A 46 -0.52 -15.31 2.11
C LEU A 46 0.86 -15.43 1.45
N GLY A 47 1.84 -14.62 1.84
CA GLY A 47 3.23 -14.75 1.37
C GLY A 47 3.83 -16.13 1.59
N GLY A 48 3.42 -16.83 2.65
CA GLY A 48 3.80 -18.21 2.95
C GLY A 48 3.35 -19.22 1.90
N GLU A 49 2.36 -18.88 1.06
CA GLU A 49 1.86 -19.73 -0.02
C GLU A 49 2.57 -19.54 -1.35
N ALA A 50 3.46 -18.54 -1.47
CA ALA A 50 4.06 -18.11 -2.74
C ALA A 50 4.63 -19.29 -3.56
N SER A 51 5.43 -20.15 -2.94
CA SER A 51 6.05 -21.31 -3.62
C SER A 51 5.01 -22.31 -4.13
N PHE A 52 3.98 -22.62 -3.34
CA PHE A 52 2.94 -23.56 -3.75
C PHE A 52 2.09 -23.02 -4.90
N GLN A 53 1.71 -21.75 -4.80
CA GLN A 53 0.92 -21.07 -5.82
C GLN A 53 1.73 -20.90 -7.13
N GLU A 54 3.02 -20.61 -7.04
CA GLU A 54 3.94 -20.56 -8.17
C GLU A 54 4.06 -21.91 -8.87
N MET A 55 4.30 -23.00 -8.13
CA MET A 55 4.34 -24.35 -8.73
C MET A 55 3.05 -24.68 -9.48
N SER A 56 1.91 -24.38 -8.86
CA SER A 56 0.60 -24.58 -9.47
C SER A 56 0.45 -23.72 -10.74
N ALA A 57 0.88 -22.46 -10.74
CA ALA A 57 0.76 -21.58 -11.88
C ALA A 57 1.65 -21.99 -13.05
N VAL A 58 2.91 -22.36 -12.78
CA VAL A 58 3.86 -22.83 -13.80
C VAL A 58 3.41 -24.14 -14.42
N ALA A 59 2.88 -25.08 -13.62
CA ALA A 59 2.27 -26.30 -14.13
C ALA A 59 1.09 -26.01 -15.11
N ASN A 60 0.45 -24.86 -14.93
CA ASN A 60 -0.61 -24.33 -15.78
C ASN A 60 -0.11 -23.30 -16.82
N ARG A 61 1.18 -23.35 -17.17
CA ARG A 61 1.84 -22.55 -18.23
C ARG A 61 1.91 -21.05 -17.99
N ALA A 62 1.72 -20.58 -16.75
CA ALA A 62 2.08 -19.20 -16.41
C ALA A 62 3.60 -18.99 -16.52
N GLU A 63 4.03 -17.77 -16.85
CA GLU A 63 5.45 -17.41 -16.85
C GLU A 63 6.04 -17.51 -15.44
N PRO A 64 7.20 -18.19 -15.26
CA PRO A 64 7.84 -18.34 -13.96
C PRO A 64 8.15 -17.00 -13.28
N GLY A 65 7.99 -16.97 -11.96
CA GLY A 65 8.29 -15.85 -11.07
C GLY A 65 7.15 -14.85 -10.90
N ARG A 66 6.11 -14.87 -11.74
CA ARG A 66 5.02 -13.88 -11.67
C ARG A 66 4.16 -14.05 -10.43
N VAL A 67 3.77 -15.28 -10.11
CA VAL A 67 2.93 -15.56 -8.94
C VAL A 67 3.76 -15.42 -7.66
N PHE A 68 5.01 -15.85 -7.67
CA PHE A 68 5.94 -15.64 -6.56
C PHE A 68 6.10 -14.15 -6.25
N THR A 69 6.31 -13.31 -7.27
CA THR A 69 6.40 -11.86 -7.10
C THR A 69 5.09 -11.27 -6.58
N LEU A 70 3.93 -11.71 -7.10
CA LEU A 70 2.60 -11.27 -6.63
C LEU A 70 2.42 -11.51 -5.13
N PHE A 71 2.65 -12.74 -4.67
CA PHE A 71 2.49 -13.09 -3.25
C PHE A 71 3.52 -12.39 -2.35
N GLY A 72 4.75 -12.18 -2.83
CA GLY A 72 5.72 -11.34 -2.15
C GLY A 72 5.26 -9.89 -1.98
N ARG A 73 4.52 -9.33 -2.96
CA ARG A 73 3.94 -7.98 -2.86
C ARG A 73 2.76 -7.91 -1.90
N ILE A 74 1.94 -8.97 -1.83
CA ILE A 74 0.87 -9.09 -0.85
C ILE A 74 1.48 -9.07 0.56
N ALA A 75 2.48 -9.91 0.82
CA ALA A 75 3.12 -9.95 2.13
C ALA A 75 3.77 -8.61 2.51
N SER A 76 4.46 -7.98 1.57
CA SER A 76 5.07 -6.66 1.78
C SER A 76 4.01 -5.59 2.10
N ALA A 77 2.87 -5.56 1.40
CA ALA A 77 1.80 -4.62 1.72
C ALA A 77 1.19 -4.88 3.12
N GLY A 78 1.06 -6.14 3.51
CA GLY A 78 0.63 -6.52 4.87
C GLY A 78 1.60 -6.03 5.95
N GLU A 79 2.91 -6.18 5.74
CA GLU A 79 3.93 -5.68 6.66
C GLU A 79 3.84 -4.15 6.81
N GLN A 80 3.71 -3.42 5.69
CA GLN A 80 3.58 -1.95 5.70
C GLN A 80 2.31 -1.50 6.43
N LEU A 81 1.19 -2.22 6.28
CA LEU A 81 -0.04 -1.96 7.05
C LEU A 81 0.21 -2.15 8.56
N GLY A 82 0.90 -3.24 8.94
CA GLY A 82 1.24 -3.52 10.34
C GLY A 82 2.09 -2.41 10.95
N ILE A 83 3.12 -1.94 10.23
CA ILE A 83 3.95 -0.81 10.66
C ILE A 83 3.11 0.47 10.83
N ALA A 84 2.23 0.75 9.87
CA ALA A 84 1.33 1.91 9.95
C ALA A 84 0.43 1.85 11.18
N GLY A 85 -0.15 0.68 11.48
CA GLY A 85 -0.97 0.43 12.66
C GLY A 85 -0.21 0.59 13.97
N THR A 86 1.00 0.01 14.08
CA THR A 86 1.84 0.15 15.28
C THR A 86 2.21 1.62 15.52
N ALA A 87 2.64 2.34 14.49
CA ALA A 87 2.97 3.76 14.60
C ALA A 87 1.75 4.62 15.01
N TYR A 88 0.56 4.32 14.48
CA TYR A 88 -0.68 4.99 14.86
C TYR A 88 -1.04 4.75 16.33
N ARG A 89 -0.91 3.50 16.79
CA ARG A 89 -1.12 3.15 18.21
C ARG A 89 -0.16 3.90 19.12
N ASP A 90 1.12 3.92 18.78
CA ASP A 90 2.13 4.64 19.57
C ASP A 90 1.87 6.15 19.58
N ALA A 91 1.41 6.74 18.47
CA ALA A 91 1.02 8.15 18.42
C ALA A 91 -0.13 8.47 19.40
N ARG A 92 -1.14 7.60 19.47
CA ARG A 92 -2.26 7.74 20.42
C ARG A 92 -1.83 7.54 21.87
N ALA A 93 -0.94 6.59 22.12
CA ALA A 93 -0.35 6.33 23.43
C ALA A 93 0.38 7.56 23.98
N TRP A 94 1.16 8.25 23.13
CA TRP A 94 1.83 9.49 23.51
C TRP A 94 0.84 10.56 24.00
N VAL A 95 -0.23 10.82 23.25
CA VAL A 95 -1.21 11.88 23.61
C VAL A 95 -2.14 11.52 24.77
N ALA A 96 -2.20 10.24 25.16
CA ALA A 96 -2.97 9.75 26.30
C ALA A 96 -2.20 9.86 27.64
N GLN A 97 -0.90 10.15 27.61
CA GLN A 97 -0.12 10.30 28.83
C GLN A 97 -0.61 11.51 29.65
N PRO A 98 -0.78 11.37 30.98
CA PRO A 98 -1.32 12.42 31.86
C PRO A 98 -0.35 13.58 32.14
N SER A 99 0.76 13.67 31.39
CA SER A 99 1.79 14.69 31.54
C SER A 99 1.37 15.96 30.78
N SER A 100 1.46 17.12 31.43
CA SER A 100 1.22 18.43 30.82
C SER A 100 2.45 18.98 30.07
N ASP A 101 3.42 18.13 29.75
CA ASP A 101 4.68 18.54 29.11
C ASP A 101 4.50 18.62 27.57
N ASP A 102 4.76 19.79 27.00
CA ASP A 102 4.76 20.05 25.55
C ASP A 102 5.68 19.10 24.76
N ARG A 103 6.60 18.42 25.45
CA ARG A 103 7.50 17.40 24.88
C ARG A 103 6.79 16.17 24.31
N ILE A 104 5.49 15.97 24.61
CA ILE A 104 4.69 14.86 24.05
C ILE A 104 4.28 15.12 22.59
N GLY A 105 4.12 16.38 22.19
CA GLY A 105 3.56 16.74 20.88
C GLY A 105 4.43 16.30 19.70
N LEU A 106 5.77 16.43 19.81
CA LEU A 106 6.70 16.08 18.74
C LEU A 106 6.75 14.55 18.48
N PRO A 107 6.94 13.67 19.48
CA PRO A 107 6.87 12.22 19.28
C PRO A 107 5.53 11.77 18.70
N ALA A 108 4.41 12.27 19.25
CA ALA A 108 3.07 11.95 18.77
C ALA A 108 2.88 12.32 17.29
N ARG A 109 3.29 13.54 16.92
CA ARG A 109 3.26 14.00 15.53
C ARG A 109 4.13 13.16 14.62
N ALA A 110 5.38 12.90 15.00
CA ALA A 110 6.31 12.14 14.18
C ALA A 110 5.79 10.72 13.88
N LEU A 111 5.22 10.05 14.88
CA LEU A 111 4.62 8.73 14.73
C LEU A 111 3.36 8.75 13.86
N ALA A 112 2.54 9.80 13.98
CA ALA A 112 1.38 9.98 13.10
C ALA A 112 1.79 10.22 11.63
N GLU A 113 2.83 11.03 11.38
CA GLU A 113 3.40 11.22 10.04
C GLU A 113 3.96 9.90 9.47
N ILE A 114 4.71 9.14 10.28
CA ILE A 114 5.23 7.81 9.91
C ILE A 114 4.08 6.85 9.57
N SER A 115 3.03 6.83 10.40
CA SER A 115 1.85 5.99 10.15
C SER A 115 1.18 6.36 8.83
N GLY A 116 0.96 7.65 8.56
CA GLY A 116 0.43 8.12 7.28
C GLY A 116 1.30 7.74 6.08
N TYR A 117 2.63 7.86 6.21
CA TYR A 117 3.58 7.43 5.18
C TYR A 117 3.44 5.94 4.85
N TYR A 118 3.43 5.08 5.87
CA TYR A 118 3.30 3.64 5.68
C TYR A 118 1.91 3.24 5.17
N ALA A 119 0.85 3.91 5.60
CA ALA A 119 -0.51 3.71 5.07
C ALA A 119 -0.57 4.01 3.55
N ILE A 120 0.03 5.13 3.11
CA ILE A 120 0.10 5.47 1.68
C ILE A 120 0.97 4.46 0.91
N SER A 121 2.09 4.02 1.50
CA SER A 121 2.94 2.96 0.94
C SER A 121 2.14 1.67 0.72
N THR A 122 1.34 1.25 1.69
CA THR A 122 0.43 0.11 1.56
C THR A 122 -0.58 0.31 0.44
N GLY A 123 -1.18 1.50 0.30
CA GLY A 123 -2.07 1.82 -0.82
C GLY A 123 -1.38 1.67 -2.19
N HIS A 124 -0.14 2.12 -2.33
CA HIS A 124 0.68 1.83 -3.52
C HIS A 124 0.91 0.33 -3.71
N GLY A 125 1.14 -0.41 -2.64
CA GLY A 125 1.23 -1.87 -2.62
C GLY A 125 0.00 -2.54 -3.23
N LEU A 126 -1.21 -2.12 -2.84
CA LEU A 126 -2.47 -2.70 -3.33
C LEU A 126 -2.65 -2.56 -4.83
N VAL A 127 -2.39 -1.37 -5.38
CA VAL A 127 -2.43 -1.14 -6.83
C VAL A 127 -1.42 -2.04 -7.56
N ASN A 128 -0.23 -2.23 -6.98
CA ASN A 128 0.80 -3.07 -7.56
C ASN A 128 0.49 -4.57 -7.46
N VAL A 129 -0.24 -5.01 -6.43
CA VAL A 129 -0.79 -6.36 -6.31
C VAL A 129 -1.84 -6.59 -7.38
N ALA A 130 -2.79 -5.66 -7.53
CA ALA A 130 -3.82 -5.72 -8.57
C ALA A 130 -3.24 -5.81 -9.98
N ALA A 131 -2.26 -4.94 -10.27
CA ALA A 131 -1.58 -4.91 -11.56
C ALA A 131 -0.87 -6.23 -11.88
N ARG A 132 -0.20 -6.82 -10.88
CA ARG A 132 0.54 -8.09 -11.04
C ARG A 132 -0.39 -9.29 -11.15
N LEU A 133 -1.53 -9.27 -10.45
CA LEU A 133 -2.59 -10.26 -10.63
C LEU A 133 -3.09 -10.24 -12.07
N LEU A 134 -3.48 -9.07 -12.59
CA LEU A 134 -3.93 -8.93 -13.98
C LEU A 134 -2.83 -9.28 -14.99
N ALA A 135 -1.57 -8.94 -14.69
CA ALA A 135 -0.43 -9.25 -15.56
C ALA A 135 -0.06 -10.75 -15.63
N LEU A 136 -0.78 -11.63 -14.91
CA LEU A 136 -0.72 -13.06 -15.13
C LEU A 136 -1.32 -13.45 -16.49
N GLU A 137 -2.31 -12.71 -16.98
CA GLU A 137 -3.01 -12.96 -18.25
C GLU A 137 -2.45 -12.05 -19.36
N THR A 138 -2.26 -12.63 -20.55
CA THR A 138 -1.49 -12.02 -21.65
C THR A 138 -2.10 -10.71 -22.15
N ARG A 139 -3.43 -10.69 -22.35
CA ARG A 139 -4.16 -9.53 -22.88
C ARG A 139 -4.18 -8.40 -21.87
N SER A 140 -4.53 -8.67 -20.62
CA SER A 140 -4.53 -7.73 -19.50
C SER A 140 -3.14 -7.13 -19.30
N ARG A 141 -2.09 -7.96 -19.36
CA ARG A 141 -0.70 -7.51 -19.33
C ARG A 141 -0.38 -6.57 -20.49
N ALA A 142 -0.80 -6.90 -21.71
CA ALA A 142 -0.57 -6.04 -22.88
C ALA A 142 -1.32 -4.71 -22.78
N MET A 143 -2.54 -4.71 -22.22
CA MET A 143 -3.31 -3.50 -21.93
C MET A 143 -2.58 -2.62 -20.90
N LEU A 144 -2.11 -3.21 -19.80
CA LEU A 144 -1.32 -2.49 -18.79
C LEU A 144 0.00 -1.95 -19.35
N ALA A 145 0.69 -2.69 -20.20
CA ALA A 145 1.91 -2.22 -20.85
C ALA A 145 1.66 -1.06 -21.81
N ARG A 146 0.45 -0.97 -22.40
CA ARG A 146 0.05 0.17 -23.25
C ARG A 146 -0.34 1.40 -22.43
N SER A 147 -1.16 1.24 -21.39
CA SER A 147 -1.65 2.36 -20.57
C SER A 147 -0.61 2.85 -19.57
N GLN A 148 0.30 1.98 -19.14
CA GLN A 148 1.41 2.27 -18.22
C GLN A 148 2.75 1.82 -18.85
N PRO A 149 3.26 2.51 -19.88
CA PRO A 149 4.43 2.06 -20.65
C PRO A 149 5.69 1.82 -19.82
N ARG A 150 5.87 2.60 -18.75
CA ARG A 150 7.01 2.43 -17.85
C ARG A 150 6.98 1.10 -17.11
N SER A 151 5.82 0.51 -16.85
CA SER A 151 5.71 -0.79 -16.16
C SER A 151 6.28 -1.98 -16.95
N LYS A 152 6.36 -1.86 -18.28
CA LYS A 152 6.69 -2.94 -19.22
C LYS A 152 5.91 -4.25 -18.97
N GLY A 153 4.66 -4.13 -18.48
CA GLY A 153 3.83 -5.31 -18.18
C GLY A 153 4.29 -6.11 -16.96
N PHE A 154 4.96 -5.45 -16.02
CA PHE A 154 5.37 -5.99 -14.71
C PHE A 154 6.13 -7.32 -14.83
N PRO A 155 7.35 -7.30 -15.38
CA PRO A 155 8.16 -8.52 -15.42
C PRO A 155 8.45 -9.02 -13.99
N PRO A 156 8.60 -10.35 -13.81
CA PRO A 156 8.88 -10.93 -12.51
C PRO A 156 10.22 -10.41 -11.95
N PHE A 157 10.29 -10.24 -10.63
CA PHE A 157 11.49 -9.77 -9.92
C PHE A 157 12.06 -8.41 -10.37
N ASP A 158 11.25 -7.55 -11.00
CA ASP A 158 11.70 -6.20 -11.36
C ASP A 158 11.84 -5.30 -10.13
N GLU A 159 13.06 -4.85 -9.89
CA GLU A 159 13.42 -3.96 -8.78
C GLU A 159 13.33 -2.47 -9.15
N ARG A 160 13.16 -2.14 -10.44
CA ARG A 160 13.18 -0.74 -10.88
C ARG A 160 11.95 0.01 -10.41
N PHE A 161 12.18 1.14 -9.74
CA PHE A 161 11.13 1.95 -9.14
C PHE A 161 10.16 2.57 -10.16
N ASP A 162 10.64 2.96 -11.35
CA ASP A 162 9.82 3.57 -12.40
C ASP A 162 8.82 2.60 -13.04
N HIS A 163 8.94 1.30 -12.76
CA HIS A 163 8.01 0.27 -13.20
C HIS A 163 6.85 0.04 -12.21
N TRP A 164 6.82 0.76 -11.09
CA TRP A 164 5.81 0.60 -10.05
C TRP A 164 4.69 1.61 -10.25
N LEU A 165 3.45 1.17 -10.03
CA LEU A 165 2.31 2.09 -10.13
C LEU A 165 2.19 2.91 -8.85
N ALA A 166 2.05 4.22 -9.01
CA ALA A 166 1.54 5.07 -7.94
C ALA A 166 0.03 4.84 -7.78
N PHE A 167 -0.48 5.07 -6.57
CA PHE A 167 -1.91 4.95 -6.29
C PHE A 167 -2.58 6.29 -6.57
N ASN A 168 -3.22 6.37 -7.73
CA ASN A 168 -3.93 7.55 -8.22
C ASN A 168 -4.99 7.12 -9.23
N THR A 169 -5.84 8.07 -9.64
CA THR A 169 -6.96 7.86 -10.55
C THR A 169 -6.53 7.22 -11.88
N SER A 170 -5.39 7.62 -12.44
CA SER A 170 -4.88 7.11 -13.73
C SER A 170 -4.48 5.63 -13.64
N SER A 171 -3.77 5.25 -12.58
CA SER A 171 -3.41 3.86 -12.33
C SER A 171 -4.65 2.99 -12.12
N VAL A 172 -5.64 3.46 -11.34
CA VAL A 172 -6.88 2.70 -11.12
C VAL A 172 -7.70 2.57 -12.40
N SER A 173 -7.82 3.62 -13.20
CA SER A 173 -8.49 3.52 -14.52
C SER A 173 -7.81 2.51 -15.44
N SER A 174 -6.48 2.44 -15.41
CA SER A 174 -5.72 1.46 -16.17
C SER A 174 -5.99 0.02 -15.71
N LEU A 175 -6.20 -0.18 -14.40
CA LEU A 175 -6.57 -1.48 -13.83
C LEU A 175 -8.02 -1.85 -14.18
N GLU A 176 -8.96 -0.92 -14.11
CA GLU A 176 -10.37 -1.13 -14.49
C GLU A 176 -10.48 -1.56 -15.96
N GLU A 177 -9.73 -0.91 -16.86
CA GLU A 177 -9.68 -1.27 -18.29
C GLU A 177 -9.09 -2.68 -18.47
N ALA A 178 -7.94 -2.97 -17.84
CA ALA A 178 -7.30 -4.28 -17.95
C ALA A 178 -8.13 -5.41 -17.33
N ALA A 179 -8.96 -5.11 -16.34
CA ALA A 179 -9.82 -6.10 -15.68
C ALA A 179 -11.12 -6.40 -16.45
N GLU A 180 -11.46 -5.70 -17.54
CA GLU A 180 -12.77 -5.73 -18.20
C GLU A 180 -13.38 -7.13 -18.38
N HIS A 181 -12.56 -8.14 -18.69
CA HIS A 181 -12.95 -9.53 -19.00
C HIS A 181 -12.93 -10.46 -17.77
N HIS A 182 -12.62 -9.95 -16.58
CA HIS A 182 -12.46 -10.69 -15.33
C HIS A 182 -13.37 -10.10 -14.25
N MET A 183 -14.54 -10.71 -14.02
CA MET A 183 -15.57 -10.16 -13.13
C MET A 183 -15.05 -9.84 -11.73
N GLU A 184 -14.34 -10.78 -11.10
CA GLU A 184 -13.81 -10.63 -9.75
C GLU A 184 -12.63 -9.66 -9.71
N ALA A 185 -11.77 -9.65 -10.74
CA ALA A 185 -10.68 -8.67 -10.82
C ALA A 185 -11.20 -7.23 -11.02
N ARG A 186 -12.37 -7.06 -11.65
CA ARG A 186 -13.06 -5.75 -11.71
C ARG A 186 -13.55 -5.31 -10.34
N GLN A 187 -14.06 -6.24 -9.53
CA GLN A 187 -14.47 -5.92 -8.16
C GLN A 187 -13.28 -5.45 -7.33
N LEU A 188 -12.12 -6.11 -7.49
CA LEU A 188 -10.86 -5.66 -6.90
C LEU A 188 -10.49 -4.24 -7.37
N ALA A 189 -10.48 -3.97 -8.67
CA ALA A 189 -10.21 -2.62 -9.19
C ALA A 189 -11.21 -1.57 -8.65
N HIS A 190 -12.48 -1.94 -8.49
CA HIS A 190 -13.53 -1.08 -7.93
C HIS A 190 -13.33 -0.77 -6.43
N LEU A 191 -12.76 -1.70 -5.65
CA LEU A 191 -12.35 -1.41 -4.27
C LEU A 191 -11.30 -0.30 -4.22
N LEU A 192 -10.31 -0.31 -5.15
CA LEU A 192 -9.30 0.74 -5.24
C LEU A 192 -9.90 2.08 -5.67
N ARG A 193 -10.88 2.06 -6.58
CA ARG A 193 -11.64 3.26 -6.97
C ARG A 193 -12.36 3.86 -5.76
N THR A 194 -13.11 3.03 -5.06
CA THR A 194 -13.85 3.44 -3.86
C THR A 194 -12.91 4.03 -2.80
N LEU A 195 -11.72 3.46 -2.60
CA LEU A 195 -10.74 4.00 -1.66
C LEU A 195 -10.15 5.34 -2.13
N ILE A 196 -9.86 5.51 -3.43
CA ILE A 196 -9.43 6.82 -3.97
C ILE A 196 -10.48 7.90 -3.73
N ASP A 197 -11.75 7.55 -3.90
CA ASP A 197 -12.87 8.48 -3.78
C ASP A 197 -13.31 8.68 -2.30
N ASP A 198 -12.74 7.93 -1.35
CA ASP A 198 -13.02 8.06 0.08
C ASP A 198 -12.39 9.35 0.64
N GLU A 199 -13.22 10.23 1.21
CA GLU A 199 -12.79 11.52 1.76
C GLU A 199 -11.71 11.38 2.84
N ARG A 200 -11.75 10.31 3.64
CA ARG A 200 -10.76 10.05 4.70
C ARG A 200 -9.40 9.76 4.09
N TRP A 201 -9.37 8.97 3.01
CA TRP A 201 -8.16 8.67 2.27
C TRP A 201 -7.63 9.90 1.53
N ALA A 202 -8.51 10.64 0.85
CA ALA A 202 -8.16 11.87 0.13
C ALA A 202 -7.49 12.89 1.06
N LYS A 203 -8.02 13.10 2.27
CA LYS A 203 -7.41 14.00 3.28
C LYS A 203 -5.97 13.59 3.64
N LEU A 204 -5.71 12.29 3.83
CA LEU A 204 -4.37 11.80 4.12
C LEU A 204 -3.40 12.06 2.96
N VAL A 205 -3.84 11.81 1.73
CA VAL A 205 -3.04 12.04 0.51
C VAL A 205 -2.75 13.52 0.31
N ASP A 206 -3.76 14.38 0.46
CA ASP A 206 -3.64 15.83 0.34
C ASP A 206 -2.65 16.38 1.37
N ARG A 207 -2.70 15.88 2.61
CA ARG A 207 -1.74 16.28 3.64
C ARG A 207 -0.30 15.94 3.26
N ARG A 208 -0.03 14.72 2.74
CA ARG A 208 1.30 14.36 2.23
C ARG A 208 1.76 15.32 1.13
N ASN A 209 0.86 15.69 0.20
CA ASN A 209 1.18 16.60 -0.90
C ASN A 209 1.51 18.00 -0.39
N VAL A 210 0.75 18.50 0.57
CA VAL A 210 1.00 19.80 1.23
C VAL A 210 2.34 19.77 1.98
N ASP A 211 2.63 18.72 2.74
CA ASP A 211 3.88 18.61 3.51
C ASP A 211 5.13 18.45 2.64
N PHE A 212 4.99 17.81 1.46
CA PHE A 212 6.09 17.68 0.49
C PHE A 212 6.41 19.00 -0.21
N HIS A 213 5.41 19.86 -0.42
CA HIS A 213 5.58 21.17 -1.05
C HIS A 213 5.73 22.33 -0.05
N ARG A 214 5.60 22.08 1.25
CA ARG A 214 5.88 23.05 2.31
C ARG A 214 7.39 23.18 2.53
N TRP A 215 7.87 24.41 2.34
CA TRP A 215 9.20 24.85 2.74
C TRP A 215 9.25 24.81 4.27
N ARG A 216 9.93 23.83 4.87
CA ARG A 216 9.91 23.63 6.33
C ARG A 216 10.66 24.77 7.05
N PRO A 217 10.01 25.59 7.90
CA PRO A 217 10.73 26.33 8.93
C PRO A 217 11.25 25.29 9.93
N GLN A 218 12.56 25.10 9.99
CA GLN A 218 13.11 24.25 11.02
C GLN A 218 12.94 24.96 12.37
N SER A 219 11.96 24.48 13.14
CA SER A 219 11.98 24.40 14.61
C SER A 219 11.40 25.52 15.50
N VAL A 220 10.76 26.60 15.04
CA VAL A 220 10.14 27.59 15.97
C VAL A 220 9.19 28.54 15.26
N HIS A 221 8.53 29.43 16.02
CA HIS A 221 7.73 30.57 15.55
C HIS A 221 8.39 31.27 14.35
N GLY A 222 7.67 31.34 13.22
CA GLY A 222 8.16 31.84 11.93
C GLY A 222 8.09 30.76 10.83
N GLY A 223 7.28 31.01 9.79
CA GLY A 223 7.10 30.13 8.63
C GLY A 223 7.80 30.62 7.35
N VAL A 224 7.70 29.84 6.27
CA VAL A 224 8.20 30.21 4.94
C VAL A 224 7.03 30.46 4.00
N ALA A 225 7.11 31.56 3.22
CA ALA A 225 6.05 32.01 2.33
C ALA A 225 5.44 30.87 1.50
N THR A 226 4.13 30.64 1.68
CA THR A 226 3.38 29.59 0.96
C THR A 226 2.83 30.04 -0.40
N SER A 227 3.04 31.31 -0.74
CA SER A 227 2.66 31.91 -2.02
C SER A 227 3.86 32.66 -2.62
N ASN A 228 3.84 32.88 -3.94
CA ASN A 228 4.90 33.64 -4.61
C ASN A 228 4.90 35.08 -4.07
N PRO A 229 5.96 35.54 -3.38
CA PRO A 229 5.99 36.89 -2.82
C PRO A 229 6.23 37.96 -3.89
N TRP A 230 6.58 37.55 -5.12
CA TRP A 230 6.84 38.44 -6.23
C TRP A 230 5.56 38.73 -7.00
N THR A 231 5.26 40.02 -7.16
CA THR A 231 4.28 40.50 -8.11
C THR A 231 5.00 41.20 -9.26
N ASP A 232 4.67 40.82 -10.48
CA ASP A 232 5.20 41.42 -11.71
C ASP A 232 4.26 42.52 -12.19
N HIS A 233 4.82 43.72 -12.41
CA HIS A 233 4.10 44.88 -12.93
C HIS A 233 4.56 45.24 -14.35
N GLY A 234 5.29 44.35 -15.03
CA GLY A 234 5.85 44.54 -16.37
C GLY A 234 7.17 45.31 -16.35
N ASP A 235 7.14 46.55 -15.84
CA ASP A 235 8.30 47.44 -15.85
C ASP A 235 9.19 47.30 -14.59
N TYR A 236 8.64 46.69 -13.54
CA TYR A 236 9.36 46.36 -12.31
C TYR A 236 8.69 45.21 -11.58
N GLN A 237 9.44 44.59 -10.67
CA GLN A 237 8.92 43.56 -9.77
C GLN A 237 8.89 44.10 -8.34
N SER A 238 7.82 43.78 -7.61
CA SER A 238 7.71 44.10 -6.19
C SER A 238 7.73 42.82 -5.37
N LEU A 239 8.56 42.79 -4.32
CA LEU A 239 8.58 41.73 -3.32
C LEU A 239 7.69 42.12 -2.14
N THR A 240 6.68 41.31 -1.85
CA THR A 240 5.95 41.40 -0.59
C THR A 240 6.79 40.79 0.52
N VAL A 241 7.24 41.61 1.47
CA VAL A 241 7.93 41.15 2.67
C VAL A 241 6.87 40.91 3.75
N TYR A 242 6.66 39.64 4.09
CA TYR A 242 5.75 39.27 5.18
C TYR A 242 6.46 39.46 6.52
N ASP A 243 5.83 40.23 7.41
CA ASP A 243 6.31 40.42 8.79
C ASP A 243 5.84 39.24 9.65
N GLY A 244 6.56 38.13 9.56
CA GLY A 244 6.30 36.89 10.31
C GLY A 244 4.97 36.19 9.95
N GLU A 245 5.04 35.11 9.16
CA GLU A 245 3.84 34.32 8.86
C GLU A 245 3.26 33.61 10.10
N THR A 246 1.93 33.60 10.15
CA THR A 246 1.07 33.05 11.21
C THR A 246 0.86 31.53 11.14
N HIS A 247 1.65 30.83 10.32
CA HIS A 247 1.44 29.40 10.08
C HIS A 247 1.84 28.59 11.33
N GLN A 248 0.84 28.16 12.09
CA GLN A 248 1.06 27.30 13.26
C GLN A 248 1.23 25.84 12.82
N PRO A 249 2.15 25.09 13.45
CA PRO A 249 2.23 23.65 13.24
C PRO A 249 0.86 23.01 13.50
N ASP A 250 0.43 22.12 12.60
CA ASP A 250 -0.87 21.45 12.73
C ASP A 250 -1.01 20.72 14.08
N ASP A 251 -2.22 20.74 14.63
CA ASP A 251 -2.57 20.00 15.84
C ASP A 251 -2.32 18.50 15.63
N HIS A 252 -1.38 17.95 16.39
CA HIS A 252 -1.00 16.55 16.33
C HIS A 252 -2.17 15.62 16.66
N ARG A 253 -3.15 16.04 17.47
CA ARG A 253 -4.36 15.25 17.74
C ARG A 253 -5.25 15.15 16.50
N ALA A 254 -5.41 16.26 15.76
CA ALA A 254 -6.14 16.26 14.50
C ALA A 254 -5.44 15.37 13.45
N LEU A 255 -4.11 15.46 13.35
CA LEU A 255 -3.33 14.59 12.47
C LEU A 255 -3.53 13.10 12.81
N ILE A 256 -3.44 12.74 14.10
CA ILE A 256 -3.67 11.37 14.55
C ILE A 256 -5.08 10.91 14.13
N ALA A 257 -6.11 11.73 14.34
CA ALA A 257 -7.48 11.40 13.98
C ALA A 257 -7.65 11.19 12.45
N GLU A 258 -7.06 12.06 11.63
CA GLU A 258 -7.07 11.93 10.16
C GLU A 258 -6.40 10.63 9.69
N VAL A 259 -5.21 10.33 10.23
CA VAL A 259 -4.48 9.09 9.92
C VAL A 259 -5.29 7.86 10.34
N GLY A 260 -5.91 7.89 11.52
CA GLY A 260 -6.77 6.81 12.00
C GLY A 260 -7.97 6.55 11.08
N ALA A 261 -8.61 7.62 10.61
CA ALA A 261 -9.75 7.52 9.69
C ALA A 261 -9.34 6.94 8.32
N ALA A 262 -8.18 7.33 7.81
CA ALA A 262 -7.64 6.79 6.56
C ALA A 262 -7.18 5.33 6.70
N LEU A 263 -6.58 4.97 7.84
CA LEU A 263 -6.22 3.58 8.16
C LEU A 263 -7.45 2.68 8.23
N GLU A 264 -8.56 3.17 8.79
CA GLU A 264 -9.81 2.41 8.80
C GLU A 264 -10.37 2.18 7.38
N ALA A 265 -10.32 3.19 6.51
CA ALA A 265 -10.72 3.05 5.11
C ALA A 265 -9.83 2.04 4.35
N LEU A 266 -8.51 2.13 4.55
CA LEU A 266 -7.52 1.24 3.96
C LEU A 266 -7.69 -0.20 4.46
N GLU A 267 -7.83 -0.41 5.78
CA GLU A 267 -8.06 -1.72 6.39
C GLU A 267 -9.34 -2.36 5.84
N ALA A 268 -10.45 -1.64 5.83
CA ALA A 268 -11.71 -2.15 5.28
C ALA A 268 -11.57 -2.56 3.80
N THR A 269 -10.83 -1.79 3.01
CA THR A 269 -10.53 -2.11 1.61
C THR A 269 -9.69 -3.39 1.49
N MET A 270 -8.64 -3.53 2.30
CA MET A 270 -7.76 -4.71 2.31
C MET A 270 -8.45 -5.96 2.82
N ARG A 271 -9.38 -5.83 3.77
CA ARG A 271 -10.20 -6.94 4.25
C ARG A 271 -11.17 -7.41 3.16
N ALA A 272 -11.89 -6.49 2.53
CA ALA A 272 -12.77 -6.82 1.39
C ALA A 272 -11.98 -7.43 0.22
N TRP A 273 -10.74 -6.98 0.01
CA TRP A 273 -9.85 -7.56 -0.99
C TRP A 273 -9.56 -9.03 -0.73
N ASN A 274 -9.31 -9.43 0.52
CA ASN A 274 -9.01 -10.83 0.88
C ASN A 274 -10.18 -11.77 0.59
N GLU A 275 -11.42 -11.29 0.71
CA GLU A 275 -12.61 -12.09 0.41
C GLU A 275 -12.74 -12.40 -1.10
N ILE A 276 -12.32 -11.46 -1.95
CA ILE A 276 -12.48 -11.54 -3.41
C ILE A 276 -11.24 -12.16 -4.09
N PHE A 277 -10.06 -11.95 -3.51
CA PHE A 277 -8.77 -12.29 -4.13
C PHE A 277 -8.65 -13.76 -4.58
N PRO A 278 -9.06 -14.79 -3.80
CA PRO A 278 -8.98 -16.18 -4.24
C PRO A 278 -9.76 -16.45 -5.54
N ALA A 279 -10.96 -15.90 -5.65
CA ALA A 279 -11.80 -16.05 -6.84
C ALA A 279 -11.22 -15.30 -8.04
N ALA A 280 -10.70 -14.08 -7.83
CA ALA A 280 -10.01 -13.33 -8.88
C ALA A 280 -8.74 -14.03 -9.38
N MET A 281 -7.93 -14.58 -8.48
CA MET A 281 -6.74 -15.37 -8.82
C MET A 281 -7.10 -16.60 -9.65
N HIS A 282 -8.15 -17.32 -9.25
CA HIS A 282 -8.66 -18.46 -10.01
C HIS A 282 -9.16 -18.04 -11.40
N GLY A 283 -9.98 -16.98 -11.47
CA GLY A 283 -10.54 -16.47 -12.72
C GLY A 283 -9.48 -16.07 -13.73
N VAL A 284 -8.48 -15.28 -13.31
CA VAL A 284 -7.37 -14.86 -14.19
C VAL A 284 -6.55 -16.05 -14.66
N ARG A 285 -6.25 -17.03 -13.79
CA ARG A 285 -5.45 -18.21 -14.16
C ARG A 285 -6.19 -19.15 -15.12
N THR A 286 -7.50 -19.31 -14.99
CA THR A 286 -8.29 -20.15 -15.90
C THR A 286 -8.26 -19.61 -17.33
N TYR A 287 -8.24 -18.28 -17.50
CA TYR A 287 -8.07 -17.66 -18.82
C TYR A 287 -6.70 -17.98 -19.45
N VAL A 288 -5.62 -17.96 -18.66
CA VAL A 288 -4.27 -18.34 -19.13
C VAL A 288 -4.26 -19.76 -19.70
N LEU A 289 -4.92 -20.70 -19.01
CA LEU A 289 -5.04 -22.08 -19.47
C LEU A 289 -5.85 -22.20 -20.76
N ALA A 290 -6.99 -21.52 -20.84
CA ALA A 290 -7.84 -21.54 -22.03
C ALA A 290 -7.11 -21.00 -23.27
N GLU A 291 -6.38 -19.89 -23.13
CA GLU A 291 -5.56 -19.32 -24.20
C GLU A 291 -4.47 -20.31 -24.65
N ALA A 292 -3.73 -20.89 -23.69
CA ALA A 292 -2.68 -21.86 -23.98
C ALA A 292 -3.20 -23.15 -24.66
N MET A 293 -4.44 -23.55 -24.39
CA MET A 293 -5.10 -24.68 -25.06
C MET A 293 -5.62 -24.32 -26.46
N SER A 294 -6.10 -23.09 -26.67
CA SER A 294 -6.59 -22.62 -27.98
C SER A 294 -5.49 -22.49 -29.04
N GLY A 295 -4.23 -22.31 -28.62
CA GLY A 295 -3.06 -22.30 -29.50
C GLY A 295 -2.55 -23.70 -29.91
N ILE A 296 -3.12 -24.77 -29.36
CA ILE A 296 -2.80 -26.15 -29.78
C ILE A 296 -3.68 -26.47 -30.99
N GLN A 297 -3.18 -26.19 -32.20
CA GLN A 297 -3.65 -26.93 -33.37
C GLN A 297 -3.31 -28.41 -33.14
N LEU A 298 -4.32 -29.20 -32.80
CA LEU A 298 -4.20 -30.65 -32.83
C LEU A 298 -3.86 -31.01 -34.27
N ASP A 299 -2.63 -31.47 -34.50
CA ASP A 299 -2.16 -32.02 -35.76
C ASP A 299 -3.06 -33.22 -36.10
N ARG A 300 -4.17 -32.94 -36.78
CA ARG A 300 -5.21 -33.92 -37.14
C ARG A 300 -4.97 -34.56 -38.50
N ASP A 301 -3.86 -34.23 -39.16
CA ASP A 301 -3.53 -34.72 -40.50
C ASP A 301 -2.31 -35.66 -40.49
N ARG A 302 -2.35 -36.68 -39.62
CA ARG A 302 -1.52 -37.88 -39.77
C ARG A 302 -2.39 -39.13 -39.67
N ASP A 303 -3.16 -39.35 -40.73
CA ASP A 303 -3.63 -40.67 -41.17
C ASP A 303 -2.92 -41.02 -42.50
#